data_AF-A0A958UU66-F1
#
_entry.id   AF-A0A958UU66-F1
#
_cell.length_a   1.000
_cell.length_b   1.000
_cell.length_c   1.000
_cell.angle_alpha   90.00
_cell.angle_beta   90.00
_cell.angle_gamma   90.00
#
_symmetry.space_group_name_H-M   'P 1'
#
loop_
_entity.id
_entity.type
_entity.pdbx_description
1 polymer ?
#
loop_
_entity_poly.entity_id
_entity_poly.type
_entity_poly.pdbx_seq_one_letter_code
_entity_poly.pdbx_strand_id
1 'polypeptide(L)'
;YTGYVEMASEADWLQLEETYKNFILDFAKVAEAAGVEIFCIGTELEKFIEHRPDYWRELIAEVKKVYNGKLTYAANWDEYRRVPFWDALDYIGVDAYFPVSESETPTVEEAIAGWGRWKKELKDFSEKENKKILFAEYGYRSVNFSGKEPWKSDREMTSVNLEAQTNLLEGLYQSIWDENWFAGGFLWKWFVLNEKVGGPDDNQFTPQNKPALRVVSKFYSTQKE
;
A
#
# COMPACT_ATOMS: atom_id res chain seq x y z
N TYR A 1 -4.34 -12.76 7.83
CA TYR A 1 -3.47 -12.26 6.76
C TYR A 1 -3.76 -13.07 5.52
N THR A 2 -4.07 -12.41 4.40
CA THR A 2 -4.46 -13.06 3.14
C THR A 2 -3.28 -13.71 2.43
N GLY A 3 -2.05 -13.27 2.71
CA GLY A 3 -0.86 -13.82 2.05
C GLY A 3 -0.59 -15.29 2.37
N TYR A 4 -1.25 -15.86 3.37
CA TYR A 4 -1.14 -17.29 3.73
C TYR A 4 -2.19 -18.19 3.09
N VAL A 5 -3.02 -17.67 2.19
CA VAL A 5 -4.03 -18.49 1.48
C VAL A 5 -3.32 -19.52 0.60
N GLU A 6 -3.49 -20.79 0.94
CA GLU A 6 -2.93 -21.94 0.24
C GLU A 6 -4.02 -23.01 0.12
N MET A 7 -4.21 -23.58 -1.08
CA MET A 7 -5.24 -24.57 -1.32
C MET A 7 -4.74 -25.99 -1.02
N ALA A 8 -5.64 -26.84 -0.52
CA ALA A 8 -5.31 -28.20 -0.07
C ALA A 8 -5.12 -29.20 -1.22
N SER A 9 -5.61 -28.87 -2.42
CA SER A 9 -5.55 -29.75 -3.59
C SER A 9 -5.43 -28.96 -4.89
N GLU A 10 -5.00 -29.64 -5.96
CA GLU A 10 -4.95 -29.05 -7.31
C GLU A 10 -6.33 -28.62 -7.81
N ALA A 11 -7.38 -29.38 -7.48
CA ALA A 11 -8.74 -29.03 -7.85
C ALA A 11 -9.19 -27.71 -7.21
N ASP A 12 -8.84 -27.50 -5.94
CA ASP A 12 -9.13 -26.26 -5.23
C ASP A 12 -8.35 -25.07 -5.80
N TRP A 13 -7.09 -25.29 -6.21
CA TRP A 13 -6.30 -24.28 -6.91
C TRP A 13 -6.94 -23.86 -8.23
N LEU A 14 -7.30 -24.81 -9.09
CA LEU A 14 -7.96 -24.51 -10.37
C LEU A 14 -9.30 -23.79 -10.15
N GLN A 15 -10.05 -24.17 -9.12
CA GLN A 15 -11.30 -23.51 -8.75
C GLN A 15 -11.06 -22.05 -8.29
N LEU A 16 -10.02 -21.81 -7.50
CA LEU A 16 -9.61 -20.46 -7.07
C LEU A 16 -9.17 -19.62 -8.28
N GLU A 17 -8.32 -20.15 -9.14
CA GLU A 17 -7.84 -19.47 -10.35
C GLU A 17 -8.99 -19.03 -11.26
N GLU A 18 -9.94 -19.93 -11.55
CA GLU A 18 -11.10 -19.62 -12.38
C GLU A 18 -11.98 -18.55 -11.75
N THR A 19 -12.32 -18.70 -10.46
CA THR A 19 -13.22 -17.76 -9.76
C THR A 19 -12.58 -16.40 -9.58
N TYR A 20 -11.29 -16.34 -9.25
CA TYR A 20 -10.55 -15.10 -9.11
C TYR A 20 -10.37 -14.39 -10.45
N LYS A 21 -10.10 -15.14 -11.54
CA LYS A 21 -9.99 -14.58 -12.89
C LYS A 21 -11.30 -13.90 -13.30
N ASN A 22 -12.43 -14.57 -13.10
CA ASN A 22 -13.74 -14.01 -13.43
C ASN A 22 -14.05 -12.76 -12.60
N PHE A 23 -13.77 -12.80 -11.29
CA PHE A 23 -13.92 -11.65 -10.40
C PHE A 23 -13.10 -10.45 -10.87
N ILE A 24 -11.80 -10.64 -11.14
CA ILE A 24 -10.90 -9.57 -11.57
C ILE A 24 -11.32 -9.02 -12.94
N LEU A 25 -11.70 -9.87 -13.90
CA LEU A 25 -12.13 -9.41 -15.22
C LEU A 25 -13.44 -8.63 -15.20
N ASP A 26 -14.37 -8.99 -14.31
CA ASP A 26 -15.62 -8.24 -14.17
C ASP A 26 -15.37 -6.84 -13.60
N PHE A 27 -14.49 -6.71 -12.59
CA PHE A 27 -14.10 -5.41 -12.07
C PHE A 27 -13.21 -4.61 -13.04
N ALA A 28 -12.39 -5.27 -13.86
CA ALA A 28 -11.62 -4.60 -14.92
C ALA A 28 -12.53 -3.95 -15.97
N LYS A 29 -13.64 -4.61 -16.36
CA LYS A 29 -14.66 -4.03 -17.26
C LYS A 29 -15.36 -2.84 -16.62
N VAL A 30 -15.65 -2.90 -15.31
CA VAL A 30 -16.21 -1.77 -14.57
C VAL A 30 -15.22 -0.60 -14.53
N ALA A 31 -13.94 -0.88 -14.26
CA ALA A 31 -12.87 0.11 -14.24
C ALA A 31 -12.73 0.79 -15.62
N GLU A 32 -12.78 0.03 -16.71
CA GLU A 32 -12.78 0.56 -18.08
C GLU A 32 -13.99 1.45 -18.33
N ALA A 33 -15.19 0.96 -18.03
CA ALA A 33 -16.44 1.70 -18.27
C ALA A 33 -16.52 3.01 -17.45
N ALA A 34 -15.91 3.03 -16.26
CA ALA A 34 -15.84 4.19 -15.39
C ALA A 34 -14.64 5.11 -15.67
N GLY A 35 -13.72 4.72 -16.58
CA GLY A 35 -12.52 5.49 -16.90
C GLY A 35 -11.50 5.55 -15.75
N VAL A 36 -11.44 4.53 -14.90
CA VAL A 36 -10.51 4.45 -13.77
C VAL A 36 -9.07 4.42 -14.27
N GLU A 37 -8.20 5.26 -13.71
CA GLU A 37 -6.84 5.46 -14.20
C GLU A 37 -5.86 4.35 -13.79
N ILE A 38 -6.08 3.73 -12.63
CA ILE A 38 -5.25 2.64 -12.10
C ILE A 38 -6.13 1.53 -11.53
N PHE A 39 -5.90 0.29 -11.95
CA PHE A 39 -6.57 -0.89 -11.44
C PHE A 39 -5.58 -1.84 -10.74
N CYS A 40 -5.89 -2.18 -9.49
CA CYS A 40 -5.09 -3.11 -8.68
C CYS A 40 -5.66 -4.53 -8.82
N ILE A 41 -4.86 -5.46 -9.33
CA ILE A 41 -5.31 -6.82 -9.65
C ILE A 41 -5.29 -7.80 -8.47
N GLY A 42 -4.82 -7.36 -7.30
CA GLY A 42 -4.74 -8.16 -6.08
C GLY A 42 -3.97 -7.47 -4.96
N THR A 43 -4.17 -7.93 -3.73
CA THR A 43 -3.57 -7.34 -2.52
C THR A 43 -3.15 -8.45 -1.55
N GLU A 44 -1.86 -8.50 -1.20
CA GLU A 44 -1.26 -9.41 -0.21
C GLU A 44 -1.67 -10.89 -0.40
N LEU A 45 -1.41 -11.45 -1.58
CA LEU A 45 -1.70 -12.83 -1.99
C LEU A 45 -0.41 -13.67 -2.20
N GLU A 46 0.58 -13.49 -1.32
CA GLU A 46 1.91 -14.11 -1.42
C GLU A 46 1.90 -15.59 -1.80
N LYS A 47 1.22 -16.44 -1.02
CA LYS A 47 1.20 -17.88 -1.27
C LYS A 47 0.53 -18.23 -2.59
N PHE A 48 -0.45 -17.44 -3.03
CA PHE A 48 -1.03 -17.64 -4.35
C PHE A 48 -0.01 -17.32 -5.46
N ILE A 49 0.75 -16.22 -5.33
CA ILE A 49 1.81 -15.89 -6.28
C ILE A 49 2.91 -16.96 -6.30
N GLU A 50 3.37 -17.38 -5.12
CA GLU A 50 4.44 -18.38 -4.97
C GLU A 50 4.05 -19.71 -5.65
N HIS A 51 2.81 -20.16 -5.45
CA HIS A 51 2.34 -21.44 -5.97
C HIS A 51 1.86 -21.39 -7.42
N ARG A 52 1.44 -20.22 -7.92
CA ARG A 52 0.80 -20.04 -9.24
C ARG A 52 1.34 -18.83 -10.04
N PRO A 53 2.66 -18.71 -10.25
CA PRO A 53 3.23 -17.55 -10.93
C PRO A 53 2.77 -17.38 -12.39
N ASP A 54 2.55 -18.50 -13.10
CA ASP A 54 2.11 -18.47 -14.51
C ASP A 54 0.67 -17.96 -14.65
N TYR A 55 -0.22 -18.38 -13.74
CA TYR A 55 -1.60 -17.88 -13.66
C TYR A 55 -1.66 -16.35 -13.61
N TRP A 56 -0.81 -15.71 -12.80
CA TRP A 56 -0.80 -14.25 -12.69
C TRP A 56 -0.41 -13.56 -13.99
N ARG A 57 0.54 -14.11 -14.74
CA ARG A 57 0.91 -13.58 -16.06
C ARG A 57 -0.23 -13.73 -17.06
N GLU A 58 -0.92 -14.87 -17.03
CA GLU A 58 -2.12 -15.08 -17.85
C GLU A 58 -3.24 -14.11 -17.47
N LEU A 59 -3.53 -13.94 -16.18
CA LEU A 59 -4.53 -13.00 -15.68
C LEU A 59 -4.24 -11.57 -16.15
N ILE A 60 -2.99 -11.10 -16.03
CA ILE A 60 -2.57 -9.76 -16.48
C ILE A 60 -2.81 -9.61 -17.99
N ALA A 61 -2.46 -10.62 -18.79
CA ALA A 61 -2.70 -10.59 -20.23
C ALA A 61 -4.20 -10.52 -20.57
N GLU A 62 -5.05 -11.22 -19.82
CA GLU A 62 -6.51 -11.20 -20.00
C GLU A 62 -7.12 -9.85 -19.58
N VAL A 63 -6.66 -9.27 -18.46
CA VAL A 63 -7.11 -7.94 -18.00
C VAL A 63 -6.79 -6.87 -19.04
N LYS A 64 -5.59 -6.90 -19.63
CA LYS A 64 -5.17 -5.96 -20.69
C LYS A 64 -6.02 -6.05 -21.98
N LYS A 65 -6.83 -7.09 -22.15
CA LYS A 65 -7.78 -7.18 -23.28
C LYS A 65 -9.06 -6.37 -23.06
N VAL A 66 -9.38 -6.07 -21.80
CA VAL A 66 -10.66 -5.44 -21.41
C VAL A 66 -10.50 -4.11 -20.66
N TYR A 67 -9.28 -3.76 -20.25
CA TYR A 67 -8.96 -2.54 -19.52
C TYR A 67 -7.69 -1.89 -20.08
N ASN A 68 -7.78 -0.59 -20.40
CA ASN A 68 -6.73 0.19 -21.06
C ASN A 68 -5.95 1.13 -20.12
N GLY A 69 -6.38 1.25 -18.86
CA GLY A 69 -5.66 2.04 -17.85
C GLY A 69 -4.45 1.31 -17.28
N LYS A 70 -3.84 1.88 -16.24
CA LYS A 70 -2.60 1.35 -15.64
C LYS A 70 -2.88 0.20 -14.67
N LEU A 71 -2.01 -0.79 -14.64
CA LEU A 71 -2.13 -1.94 -13.75
C LEU A 71 -1.08 -1.94 -12.64
N THR A 72 -1.50 -2.40 -11.46
CA THR A 72 -0.61 -2.68 -10.32
C THR A 72 -1.09 -3.91 -9.56
N TYR A 73 -0.24 -4.42 -8.67
CA TYR A 73 -0.56 -5.40 -7.62
C TYR A 73 -0.04 -4.83 -6.30
N ALA A 74 -0.79 -4.98 -5.22
CA ALA A 74 -0.42 -4.48 -3.89
C ALA A 74 0.28 -5.59 -3.10
N ALA A 75 1.62 -5.56 -3.10
CA ALA A 75 2.42 -6.52 -2.35
C ALA A 75 2.74 -5.99 -0.95
N ASN A 76 2.76 -6.87 0.05
CA ASN A 76 3.14 -6.46 1.40
C ASN A 76 4.59 -5.92 1.45
N TRP A 77 4.91 -5.06 2.42
CA TRP A 77 6.22 -4.40 2.57
C TRP A 77 7.42 -5.37 2.63
N ASP A 78 7.20 -6.60 3.08
CA ASP A 78 8.21 -7.65 3.18
C ASP A 78 8.17 -8.66 2.03
N GLU A 79 7.16 -8.59 1.15
CA GLU A 79 6.88 -9.51 0.05
C GLU A 79 7.29 -8.97 -1.31
N TYR A 80 7.14 -7.67 -1.57
CA TYR A 80 7.20 -7.07 -2.92
C TYR A 80 8.41 -7.49 -3.78
N ARG A 81 9.55 -7.79 -3.17
CA ARG A 81 10.77 -8.27 -3.85
C ARG A 81 10.63 -9.65 -4.49
N ARG A 82 9.64 -10.45 -4.07
CA ARG A 82 9.39 -11.83 -4.52
C ARG A 82 8.36 -11.93 -5.65
N VAL A 83 7.65 -10.86 -5.96
CA VAL A 83 6.64 -10.86 -7.02
C VAL A 83 7.31 -11.00 -8.39
N PRO A 84 7.02 -12.06 -9.18
CA PRO A 84 7.82 -12.43 -10.35
C PRO A 84 7.34 -11.79 -11.66
N PHE A 85 6.37 -10.87 -11.61
CA PHE A 85 5.68 -10.34 -12.80
C PHE A 85 5.59 -8.81 -12.84
N TRP A 86 6.45 -8.09 -12.11
CA TRP A 86 6.48 -6.62 -12.17
C TRP A 86 6.68 -6.11 -13.60
N ASP A 87 7.46 -6.81 -14.43
CA ASP A 87 7.66 -6.52 -15.86
C ASP A 87 6.33 -6.37 -16.63
N ALA A 88 5.29 -7.10 -16.22
CA ALA A 88 3.97 -7.08 -16.85
C ALA A 88 3.02 -5.97 -16.32
N LEU A 89 3.40 -5.24 -15.26
CA LEU A 89 2.61 -4.16 -14.64
C LEU A 89 3.21 -2.77 -14.89
N ASP A 90 2.41 -1.72 -14.68
CA ASP A 90 2.82 -0.33 -14.86
C ASP A 90 3.50 0.24 -13.61
N TYR A 91 3.13 -0.25 -12.44
CA TYR A 91 3.71 0.13 -11.16
C TYR A 91 4.09 -1.10 -10.34
N ILE A 92 5.10 -0.91 -9.50
CA ILE A 92 5.38 -1.80 -8.37
C ILE A 92 4.53 -1.30 -7.20
N GLY A 93 3.45 -2.00 -6.89
CA GLY A 93 2.57 -1.65 -5.78
C GLY A 93 3.07 -2.24 -4.46
N VAL A 94 3.18 -1.39 -3.44
CA VAL A 94 3.67 -1.79 -2.11
C VAL A 94 2.70 -1.30 -1.04
N ASP A 95 2.30 -2.18 -0.14
CA ASP A 95 1.61 -1.84 1.10
C ASP A 95 2.67 -1.49 2.15
N ALA A 96 2.96 -0.19 2.25
CA ALA A 96 4.22 0.35 2.77
C ALA A 96 4.23 0.54 4.30
N TYR A 97 3.89 -0.50 5.04
CA TYR A 97 3.91 -0.50 6.51
C TYR A 97 5.30 -0.80 7.10
N PHE A 98 6.33 -0.09 6.64
CA PHE A 98 7.72 -0.32 7.05
C PHE A 98 8.01 0.14 8.50
N PRO A 99 8.66 -0.69 9.34
CA PRO A 99 9.16 -0.27 10.65
C PRO A 99 10.19 0.85 10.54
N VAL A 100 9.95 1.97 11.20
CA VAL A 100 10.81 3.18 11.13
C VAL A 100 11.22 3.73 12.49
N SER A 101 10.60 3.30 13.60
CA SER A 101 10.93 3.80 14.93
C SER A 101 10.52 2.82 16.03
N GLU A 102 11.30 2.77 17.11
CA GLU A 102 11.00 1.98 18.33
C GLU A 102 10.42 2.86 19.46
N SER A 103 10.33 4.18 19.25
CA SER A 103 9.90 5.17 20.24
C SER A 103 8.39 5.16 20.44
N GLU A 104 7.96 5.51 21.66
CA GLU A 104 6.55 5.68 22.00
C GLU A 104 5.90 6.78 21.16
N THR A 105 6.56 7.94 21.08
CA THR A 105 6.22 9.07 20.22
C THR A 105 7.46 9.44 19.39
N PRO A 106 7.57 8.96 18.13
CA PRO A 106 8.71 9.28 17.29
C PRO A 106 8.76 10.77 16.96
N THR A 107 9.97 11.36 16.89
CA THR A 107 10.12 12.69 16.27
C THR A 107 10.12 12.58 14.74
N VAL A 108 9.97 13.70 14.05
CA VAL A 108 10.07 13.73 12.57
C VAL A 108 11.45 13.29 12.11
N GLU A 109 12.52 13.73 12.79
CA GLU A 109 13.90 13.37 12.48
C GLU A 109 14.15 11.88 12.68
N GLU A 110 13.57 11.29 13.73
CA GLU A 110 13.63 9.85 13.96
C GLU A 110 12.93 9.08 12.83
N ALA A 111 11.74 9.52 12.42
CA ALA A 111 11.00 8.92 11.32
C ALA A 111 11.80 9.00 9.99
N ILE A 112 12.43 10.14 9.69
CA ILE A 112 13.29 10.31 8.51
C ILE A 112 14.50 9.37 8.56
N ALA A 113 15.16 9.28 9.71
CA ALA A 113 16.28 8.37 9.90
C ALA A 113 15.87 6.91 9.69
N GLY A 114 14.71 6.50 10.23
CA GLY A 114 14.14 5.17 10.04
C GLY A 114 13.81 4.84 8.59
N TRP A 115 13.28 5.82 7.84
CA TRP A 115 13.02 5.69 6.41
C TRP A 115 14.30 5.57 5.57
N GLY A 116 15.46 6.02 6.05
CA GLY A 116 16.70 6.04 5.28
C GLY A 116 17.08 4.71 4.63
N ARG A 117 16.95 3.59 5.37
CA ARG A 117 17.26 2.26 4.82
C ARG A 117 16.24 1.83 3.75
N TRP A 118 14.95 2.09 4.01
CA TRP A 118 13.85 1.69 3.14
C TRP A 118 13.80 2.51 1.87
N LYS A 119 14.05 3.82 1.98
CA LYS A 119 14.24 4.73 0.84
C LYS A 119 15.30 4.19 -0.11
N LYS A 120 16.47 3.80 0.42
CA LYS A 120 17.55 3.24 -0.39
C LYS A 120 17.12 1.94 -1.07
N GLU A 121 16.52 1.01 -0.32
CA GLU A 121 16.07 -0.28 -0.84
C GLU A 121 15.02 -0.13 -1.96
N LEU A 122 14.00 0.69 -1.72
CA LEU A 122 12.93 0.97 -2.68
C LEU A 122 13.47 1.63 -3.95
N LYS A 123 14.40 2.58 -3.81
CA LYS A 123 15.08 3.20 -4.95
C LYS A 123 15.84 2.17 -5.78
N ASP A 124 16.71 1.38 -5.14
CA ASP A 124 17.52 0.37 -5.83
C ASP A 124 16.61 -0.67 -6.53
N PHE A 125 15.50 -1.06 -5.89
CA PHE A 125 14.54 -1.99 -6.49
C PHE A 125 13.78 -1.38 -7.68
N SER A 126 13.31 -0.14 -7.54
CA SER A 126 12.65 0.62 -8.62
C SER A 126 13.55 0.75 -9.85
N GLU A 127 14.83 1.09 -9.64
CA GLU A 127 15.82 1.22 -10.70
C GLU A 127 16.12 -0.12 -11.37
N LYS A 128 16.25 -1.21 -10.58
CA LYS A 128 16.46 -2.57 -11.09
C LYS A 128 15.32 -3.05 -11.98
N GLU A 129 14.08 -2.85 -11.55
CA GLU A 129 12.88 -3.28 -12.29
C GLU A 129 12.45 -2.27 -13.37
N ASN A 130 13.13 -1.12 -13.43
CA ASN A 130 12.82 0.00 -14.33
C ASN A 130 11.35 0.47 -14.25
N LYS A 131 10.81 0.55 -13.03
CA LYS A 131 9.41 0.90 -12.76
C LYS A 131 9.28 1.71 -11.49
N LYS A 132 8.37 2.68 -11.48
CA LYS A 132 8.10 3.48 -10.28
C LYS A 132 7.39 2.65 -9.22
N ILE A 133 7.69 2.97 -7.97
CA ILE A 133 7.00 2.44 -6.79
C ILE A 133 5.73 3.26 -6.55
N LEU A 134 4.61 2.58 -6.40
CA LEU A 134 3.32 3.14 -5.97
C LEU A 134 3.02 2.56 -4.59
N PHE A 135 2.77 3.39 -3.60
CA PHE A 135 2.27 2.88 -2.32
C PHE A 135 0.79 2.59 -2.47
N ALA A 136 0.45 1.30 -2.64
CA ALA A 136 -0.93 0.84 -2.77
C ALA A 136 -1.70 1.04 -1.46
N GLU A 137 -0.99 0.89 -0.34
CA GLU A 137 -1.40 1.37 0.97
C GLU A 137 -0.21 2.01 1.70
N TYR A 138 -0.47 3.03 2.50
CA TYR A 138 0.47 3.50 3.51
C TYR A 138 -0.27 4.24 4.61
N GLY A 139 0.31 4.30 5.81
CA GLY A 139 -0.26 5.05 6.91
C GLY A 139 0.24 4.58 8.27
N TYR A 140 -0.14 5.33 9.29
CA TYR A 140 0.17 5.03 10.69
C TYR A 140 -1.08 5.25 11.53
N ARG A 141 -1.28 4.43 12.54
CA ARG A 141 -2.30 4.68 13.57
C ARG A 141 -1.85 5.78 14.52
N SER A 142 -2.80 6.49 15.10
CA SER A 142 -2.58 7.42 16.22
C SER A 142 -2.50 6.69 17.56
N VAL A 143 -1.50 5.82 17.70
CA VAL A 143 -1.17 5.05 18.92
C VAL A 143 0.31 5.20 19.25
N ASN A 144 0.65 4.89 20.50
CA ASN A 144 2.04 4.73 20.93
C ASN A 144 2.75 3.65 20.11
N PHE A 145 4.04 3.85 19.84
CA PHE A 145 4.88 2.88 19.10
C PHE A 145 4.38 2.59 17.67
N SER A 146 3.60 3.50 17.08
CA SER A 146 3.02 3.32 15.73
C SER A 146 4.06 3.20 14.61
N GLY A 147 5.31 3.63 14.85
CA GLY A 147 6.43 3.45 13.92
C GLY A 147 7.09 2.08 13.97
N LYS A 148 6.78 1.25 14.99
CA LYS A 148 7.46 -0.03 15.25
C LYS A 148 6.89 -1.16 14.40
N GLU A 149 5.57 -1.28 14.40
CA GLU A 149 4.84 -2.28 13.62
C GLU A 149 3.64 -1.60 12.96
N PRO A 150 3.84 -0.77 11.91
CA PRO A 150 2.79 0.09 11.37
C PRO A 150 1.58 -0.66 10.81
N TRP A 151 1.74 -1.95 10.48
CA TRP A 151 0.65 -2.82 10.03
C TRP A 151 -0.30 -3.23 11.16
N LYS A 152 0.06 -3.05 12.44
CA LYS A 152 -0.78 -3.50 13.58
C LYS A 152 -2.08 -2.72 13.67
N SER A 153 -3.16 -3.38 13.28
CA SER A 153 -4.52 -2.86 13.31
C SER A 153 -5.39 -3.45 14.42
N ASP A 154 -4.81 -4.17 15.38
CA ASP A 154 -5.56 -4.75 16.50
C ASP A 154 -6.22 -3.65 17.37
N ARG A 155 -7.32 -4.00 18.02
CA ARG A 155 -8.08 -3.06 18.87
C ARG A 155 -7.63 -3.06 20.32
N GLU A 156 -6.57 -3.81 20.66
CA GLU A 156 -6.06 -3.91 22.02
C GLU A 156 -5.22 -2.68 22.38
N MET A 157 -4.50 -2.12 21.39
CA MET A 157 -3.85 -0.83 21.52
C MET A 157 -4.88 0.31 21.56
N THR A 158 -5.19 0.78 22.77
CA THR A 158 -6.20 1.80 23.03
C THR A 158 -5.64 3.20 23.24
N SER A 159 -4.34 3.36 23.53
CA SER A 159 -3.76 4.69 23.77
C SER A 159 -3.84 5.58 22.52
N VAL A 160 -4.23 6.83 22.72
CA VAL A 160 -4.31 7.81 21.63
C VAL A 160 -3.03 8.64 21.61
N ASN A 161 -2.34 8.64 20.47
CA ASN A 161 -1.13 9.42 20.24
C ASN A 161 -1.18 10.05 18.85
N LEU A 162 -1.84 11.21 18.78
CA LEU A 162 -1.99 11.97 17.52
C LEU A 162 -0.66 12.54 17.02
N GLU A 163 0.26 12.84 17.93
CA GLU A 163 1.58 13.36 17.62
C GLU A 163 2.43 12.31 16.90
N ALA A 164 2.43 11.06 17.37
CA ALA A 164 3.13 9.97 16.71
C ALA A 164 2.67 9.79 15.24
N GLN A 165 1.35 9.75 14.99
CA GLN A 165 0.82 9.67 13.62
C GLN A 165 1.27 10.88 12.77
N THR A 166 1.23 12.08 13.36
CA THR A 166 1.58 13.33 12.66
C THR A 166 3.06 13.32 12.27
N ASN A 167 3.95 13.00 13.22
CA ASN A 167 5.39 13.00 13.01
C ASN A 167 5.84 11.91 12.05
N LEU A 168 5.24 10.71 12.13
CA LEU A 168 5.54 9.60 11.21
C LEU A 168 5.12 9.91 9.77
N LEU A 169 3.93 10.49 9.57
CA LEU A 169 3.51 10.93 8.23
C LEU A 169 4.40 12.04 7.69
N GLU A 170 4.74 13.03 8.51
CA GLU A 170 5.65 14.10 8.09
C GLU A 170 7.03 13.55 7.73
N GLY A 171 7.58 12.64 8.53
CA GLY A 171 8.85 11.99 8.23
C GLY A 171 8.82 11.14 6.96
N LEU A 172 7.73 10.41 6.70
CA LEU A 172 7.52 9.69 5.43
C LEU A 172 7.57 10.67 4.26
N TYR A 173 6.75 11.72 4.29
CA TYR A 173 6.67 12.66 3.18
C TYR A 173 8.01 13.38 2.95
N GLN A 174 8.68 13.86 4.00
CA GLN A 174 10.00 14.47 3.86
C GLN A 174 11.06 13.50 3.32
N SER A 175 10.88 12.19 3.54
CA SER A 175 11.85 11.19 3.10
C SER A 175 11.72 10.82 1.63
N ILE A 176 10.50 10.62 1.12
CA ILE A 176 10.29 9.99 -0.18
C ILE A 176 9.37 10.74 -1.13
N TRP A 177 8.69 11.81 -0.68
CA TRP A 177 7.62 12.41 -1.48
C TRP A 177 8.15 12.93 -2.81
N ASP A 178 9.28 13.64 -2.83
CA ASP A 178 9.84 14.26 -4.06
C ASP A 178 10.78 13.34 -4.86
N GLU A 179 10.83 12.05 -4.54
CA GLU A 179 11.71 11.11 -5.22
C GLU A 179 11.15 10.70 -6.60
N ASN A 180 12.00 10.74 -7.64
CA ASN A 180 11.60 10.46 -9.03
C ASN A 180 11.14 9.02 -9.26
N TRP A 181 11.64 8.08 -8.46
CA TRP A 181 11.26 6.66 -8.48
C TRP A 181 9.92 6.40 -7.77
N PHE A 182 9.35 7.40 -7.08
CA PHE A 182 8.10 7.28 -6.34
C PHE A 182 6.92 7.93 -7.08
N ALA A 183 5.86 7.15 -7.31
CA ALA A 183 4.66 7.57 -8.04
C ALA A 183 3.60 8.25 -7.15
N GLY A 184 3.75 8.20 -5.82
CA GLY A 184 2.71 8.59 -4.87
C GLY A 184 2.07 7.36 -4.22
N GLY A 185 0.88 7.53 -3.64
CA GLY A 185 0.16 6.41 -3.05
C GLY A 185 -1.21 6.73 -2.49
N PHE A 186 -1.82 5.71 -1.90
CA PHE A 186 -3.15 5.77 -1.29
C PHE A 186 -3.04 5.62 0.23
N LEU A 187 -3.44 6.67 0.94
CA LEU A 187 -3.39 6.69 2.39
C LEU A 187 -4.48 5.78 2.98
N TRP A 188 -4.07 4.82 3.81
CA TRP A 188 -4.97 4.00 4.61
C TRP A 188 -5.34 4.75 5.91
N LYS A 189 -6.61 5.02 6.20
CA LYS A 189 -7.71 5.02 5.23
C LYS A 189 -8.66 6.17 5.40
N TRP A 190 -9.34 6.49 4.32
CA TRP A 190 -10.35 7.53 4.24
C TRP A 190 -11.75 6.94 4.33
N PHE A 191 -12.64 7.61 5.04
CA PHE A 191 -14.04 7.23 5.20
C PHE A 191 -14.97 8.28 4.61
N VAL A 192 -16.10 7.81 4.07
CA VAL A 192 -17.12 8.64 3.41
C VAL A 192 -17.79 9.60 4.39
N LEU A 193 -18.14 9.13 5.59
CA LEU A 193 -18.83 9.92 6.61
C LEU A 193 -17.81 10.69 7.47
N ASN A 194 -17.28 11.79 6.91
CA ASN A 194 -16.20 12.57 7.52
C ASN A 194 -16.54 13.02 8.96
N GLU A 195 -17.79 13.35 9.25
CA GLU A 195 -18.24 13.82 10.56
C GLU A 195 -18.25 12.73 11.66
N LYS A 196 -18.08 11.44 11.29
CA LYS A 196 -18.15 10.30 12.23
C LYS A 196 -16.82 9.60 12.49
N VAL A 197 -15.72 10.11 11.97
CA VAL A 197 -14.41 9.44 12.02
C VAL A 197 -13.31 10.36 12.51
N GLY A 198 -12.28 9.77 13.11
CA GLY A 198 -11.15 10.54 13.61
C GLY A 198 -11.50 11.41 14.82
N GLY A 199 -10.79 12.52 14.98
CA GLY A 199 -10.92 13.38 16.16
C GLY A 199 -9.89 13.09 17.25
N PRO A 200 -9.98 13.79 18.40
CA PRO A 200 -8.95 13.79 19.42
C PRO A 200 -8.78 12.45 20.15
N ASP A 201 -9.81 11.60 20.14
CA ASP A 201 -9.84 10.31 20.85
C ASP A 201 -9.73 9.10 19.91
N ASP A 202 -9.58 9.32 18.61
CA ASP A 202 -9.49 8.24 17.63
C ASP A 202 -8.04 7.79 17.46
N ASN A 203 -7.81 6.49 17.69
CA ASN A 203 -6.51 5.83 17.62
C ASN A 203 -6.32 4.99 16.35
N GLN A 204 -7.17 5.18 15.35
CA GLN A 204 -7.16 4.43 14.10
C GLN A 204 -6.35 5.16 13.02
N PHE A 205 -6.27 4.56 11.84
CA PHE A 205 -5.41 5.01 10.74
C PHE A 205 -5.83 6.34 10.09
N THR A 206 -7.13 6.64 10.05
CA THR A 206 -7.61 7.82 9.30
C THR A 206 -6.95 9.10 9.82
N PRO A 207 -6.47 10.00 8.94
CA PRO A 207 -6.02 11.33 9.34
C PRO A 207 -7.19 12.30 9.54
N GLN A 208 -8.41 11.94 9.10
CA GLN A 208 -9.56 12.85 9.11
C GLN A 208 -9.80 13.40 10.51
N ASN A 209 -10.05 14.70 10.60
CA ASN A 209 -10.29 15.41 11.86
C ASN A 209 -9.16 15.26 12.91
N LYS A 210 -7.94 14.91 12.49
CA LYS A 210 -6.73 14.85 13.33
C LYS A 210 -5.66 15.85 12.87
N PRO A 211 -4.67 16.18 13.72
CA PRO A 211 -3.53 17.01 13.33
C PRO A 211 -2.80 16.51 12.08
N ALA A 212 -2.71 15.18 11.90
CA ALA A 212 -2.12 14.52 10.74
C ALA A 212 -2.69 14.98 9.39
N LEU A 213 -3.98 15.34 9.30
CA LEU A 213 -4.57 15.84 8.05
C LEU A 213 -3.87 17.10 7.54
N ARG A 214 -3.40 17.98 8.44
CA ARG A 214 -2.67 19.19 8.02
C ARG A 214 -1.36 18.86 7.32
N VAL A 215 -0.66 17.83 7.79
CA VAL A 215 0.56 17.32 7.16
C VAL A 215 0.23 16.75 5.78
N VAL A 216 -0.77 15.87 5.68
CA VAL A 216 -1.20 15.30 4.40
C VAL A 216 -1.57 16.40 3.40
N SER A 217 -2.40 17.37 3.80
CA SER A 217 -2.80 18.49 2.94
C SER A 217 -1.63 19.33 2.46
N LYS A 218 -0.64 19.60 3.32
CA LYS A 218 0.57 20.37 2.96
C LYS A 218 1.29 19.71 1.78
N PHE A 219 1.62 18.42 1.87
CA PHE A 219 2.41 17.72 0.85
C PHE A 219 1.63 17.40 -0.43
N TYR A 220 0.31 17.22 -0.35
CA TYR A 220 -0.53 17.06 -1.55
C TYR A 220 -0.83 18.41 -2.25
N SER A 221 -0.72 19.54 -1.54
CA SER A 221 -0.92 20.87 -2.13
C SER A 221 0.29 21.38 -2.93
N THR A 222 1.48 20.88 -2.63
CA THR A 222 2.70 21.14 -3.40
C THR A 222 2.67 20.27 -4.65
N GLN A 223 2.43 20.87 -5.82
CA GLN A 223 2.47 20.12 -7.08
C GLN A 223 3.88 19.56 -7.29
N LYS A 224 3.96 18.29 -7.68
CA LYS A 224 5.13 17.76 -8.39
C LYS A 224 5.06 18.30 -9.82
N GLU A 225 5.99 19.19 -10.18
CA GLU A 225 6.22 19.57 -11.58
C GLU A 225 6.67 18.37 -12.42
#